data_AF-A0A961VY43-F1
#
_entry.id   AF-A0A961VY43-F1
#
_cell.length_a   1.000
_cell.length_b   1.000
_cell.length_c   1.000
_cell.angle_alpha   90.00
_cell.angle_beta   90.00
_cell.angle_gamma   90.00
#
_symmetry.space_group_name_H-M   'P 1'
#
loop_
_entity.id
_entity.type
_entity.pdbx_description
1 polymer ?
#
loop_
_entity_poly.entity_id
_entity_poly.type
_entity_poly.pdbx_seq_one_letter_code
_entity_poly.pdbx_strand_id
1 'polypeptide(L)'
;MRLTILSSVFLTLSSAFLLYALNNDTRALEEALQAQERVAAELKSDIAVLKAERAHLARPDRMEPAARLLGMAPPRPTQLTGKIETGSTKEHAGQ
;
A
#
# COMPACT_ATOMS: atom_id res chain seq x y z
N MET A 1 28.95 -34.92 -42.87
CA MET A 1 27.75 -35.65 -42.40
C MET A 1 27.74 -35.87 -40.89
N ARG A 2 28.80 -36.42 -40.26
CA ARG A 2 28.82 -36.61 -38.79
C ARG A 2 28.84 -35.31 -37.99
N LEU A 3 29.58 -34.30 -38.45
CA LEU A 3 29.69 -33.00 -37.78
C LEU A 3 28.35 -32.24 -37.73
N THR A 4 27.54 -32.32 -38.80
CA THR A 4 26.22 -31.68 -38.89
C THR A 4 25.17 -32.39 -38.04
N ILE A 5 25.30 -33.70 -37.86
CA ILE A 5 24.44 -34.47 -36.94
C ILE A 5 24.77 -34.10 -35.50
N LEU A 6 26.07 -34.02 -35.15
CA LEU A 6 26.48 -33.60 -33.81
C LEU A 6 26.04 -32.18 -33.47
N SER A 7 26.17 -31.23 -34.40
CA SER A 7 25.73 -29.85 -34.16
C SER A 7 24.21 -29.74 -34.01
N SER A 8 23.43 -30.48 -34.81
CA SER A 8 21.96 -30.51 -34.68
C SER A 8 21.50 -31.18 -33.38
N VAL A 9 22.13 -32.27 -32.97
CA VAL A 9 21.85 -32.90 -31.66
C VAL A 9 22.18 -31.94 -30.51
N PHE A 10 23.32 -31.25 -30.58
CA PHE A 10 23.68 -30.26 -29.57
C PHE A 10 22.69 -29.08 -29.52
N LEU A 11 22.30 -28.57 -30.68
CA LEU A 11 21.37 -27.43 -30.77
C LEU A 11 19.97 -27.81 -30.27
N THR A 12 19.50 -29.01 -30.59
CA THR A 12 18.19 -29.51 -30.12
C THR A 12 18.19 -29.73 -28.61
N LEU A 13 19.24 -30.33 -28.04
CA LEU A 13 19.39 -30.47 -26.59
C LEU A 13 19.44 -29.11 -25.89
N SER A 14 20.20 -28.16 -26.43
CA SER A 14 20.29 -26.80 -25.89
C SER A 14 18.95 -26.08 -25.93
N SER A 15 18.21 -26.20 -27.03
CA SER A 15 16.87 -25.63 -27.18
C SER A 15 15.86 -26.27 -26.23
N ALA A 16 15.89 -27.59 -26.07
CA ALA A 16 15.02 -28.30 -25.14
C ALA A 16 15.28 -27.84 -23.69
N PHE A 17 16.55 -27.70 -23.30
CA PHE A 17 16.92 -27.22 -21.97
C PHE A 17 16.50 -25.76 -21.75
N LEU A 18 16.72 -24.89 -22.73
CA LEU A 18 16.31 -23.49 -22.66
C LEU A 18 14.79 -23.34 -22.54
N LEU A 19 14.02 -24.08 -23.34
CA LEU A 19 12.56 -24.08 -23.26
C LEU A 19 12.06 -24.60 -21.91
N TYR A 20 12.70 -25.64 -21.38
CA TYR A 20 12.36 -26.18 -20.07
C TYR A 20 12.62 -25.16 -18.96
N ALA A 21 13.80 -24.52 -18.95
CA ALA A 21 14.15 -23.49 -17.99
C ALA A 21 13.18 -22.31 -18.05
N LEU A 22 12.92 -21.77 -19.25
CA LEU A 22 11.98 -20.66 -19.44
C LEU A 22 10.56 -21.02 -18.98
N ASN A 23 10.08 -22.22 -19.30
CA ASN A 23 8.76 -22.67 -18.87
C ASN A 23 8.68 -22.78 -17.34
N ASN A 24 9.73 -23.32 -16.70
CA ASN A 24 9.76 -23.46 -15.26
C ASN A 24 9.85 -22.10 -14.54
N ASP A 25 10.68 -21.19 -15.03
CA ASP A 25 10.80 -19.83 -14.50
C ASP A 25 9.48 -19.05 -14.68
N THR A 26 8.81 -19.24 -15.82
CA THR A 26 7.49 -18.64 -16.06
C THR A 26 6.45 -19.15 -15.06
N ARG A 27 6.43 -20.45 -14.77
CA ARG A 27 5.52 -21.05 -13.77
C ARG A 27 5.80 -20.52 -12.37
N ALA A 28 7.06 -20.47 -11.96
CA ALA A 28 7.44 -19.93 -10.66
C ALA A 28 7.03 -18.44 -10.52
N LEU A 29 7.19 -17.65 -11.59
CA LEU A 29 6.78 -16.26 -11.60
C LEU A 29 5.26 -16.09 -11.53
N GLU A 30 4.51 -16.93 -12.25
CA GLU A 30 3.05 -16.93 -12.23
C GLU A 30 2.50 -17.29 -10.83
N GLU A 31 3.09 -18.29 -10.18
CA GLU A 31 2.74 -18.66 -8.80
C GLU A 31 3.02 -17.50 -7.82
N ALA A 32 4.18 -16.85 -7.94
CA ALA A 32 4.52 -15.70 -7.11
C ALA A 32 3.57 -14.51 -7.34
N LEU A 33 3.21 -14.24 -8.60
CA LEU A 33 2.25 -13.19 -8.95
C LEU A 33 0.88 -13.47 -8.33
N GLN A 34 0.36 -14.70 -8.47
CA GLN A 34 -0.93 -15.08 -7.88
C GLN A 34 -0.92 -14.97 -6.35
N ALA A 35 0.17 -15.36 -5.70
CA ALA A 35 0.31 -15.19 -4.26
C ALA A 35 0.25 -13.70 -3.87
N GLN A 36 0.97 -12.84 -4.60
CA GLN A 36 0.97 -11.41 -4.37
C GLN A 36 -0.40 -10.76 -4.63
N GLU A 37 -1.11 -11.18 -5.67
CA GLU A 37 -2.46 -10.69 -5.97
C GLU A 37 -3.47 -11.06 -4.88
N ARG A 38 -3.37 -12.26 -4.30
CA ARG A 38 -4.21 -12.68 -3.17
C ARG A 38 -3.98 -11.79 -1.96
N VAL A 39 -2.71 -11.58 -1.58
CA VAL A 39 -2.35 -10.68 -0.48
C VAL A 39 -2.85 -9.26 -0.75
N ALA A 40 -2.70 -8.77 -1.98
CA ALA A 40 -3.18 -7.44 -2.35
C ALA A 40 -4.71 -7.33 -2.27
N ALA A 41 -5.45 -8.39 -2.60
CA ALA A 41 -6.90 -8.44 -2.49
C ALA A 41 -7.36 -8.41 -1.02
N GLU A 42 -6.72 -9.19 -0.16
CA GLU A 42 -6.97 -9.21 1.29
C GLU A 42 -6.72 -7.82 1.90
N LEU A 43 -5.55 -7.23 1.64
CA LEU A 43 -5.22 -5.90 2.14
C LEU A 43 -6.21 -4.82 1.67
N LYS A 44 -6.69 -4.90 0.43
CA LYS A 44 -7.72 -3.97 -0.08
C LYS A 44 -9.03 -4.11 0.70
N SER A 45 -9.44 -5.33 1.03
CA SER A 45 -10.62 -5.60 1.86
C SER A 45 -10.46 -5.00 3.25
N ASP A 46 -9.33 -5.27 3.91
CA ASP A 46 -9.05 -4.77 5.26
C ASP A 46 -9.03 -3.24 5.30
N ILE A 47 -8.40 -2.60 4.32
CA ILE A 47 -8.40 -1.13 4.20
C ILE A 47 -9.83 -0.60 4.03
N ALA A 48 -10.69 -1.30 3.29
CA ALA A 48 -12.09 -0.87 3.14
C ALA A 48 -12.85 -0.94 4.46
N VAL A 49 -12.65 -2.01 5.24
CA VAL A 49 -13.23 -2.16 6.59
C VAL A 49 -12.71 -1.05 7.51
N LEU A 50 -11.38 -0.86 7.58
CA LEU A 50 -10.78 0.17 8.43
C LEU A 50 -11.21 1.58 8.03
N LYS A 51 -11.42 1.86 6.74
CA LYS A 51 -11.97 3.12 6.27
C LYS A 51 -13.42 3.30 6.73
N ALA A 52 -14.24 2.26 6.67
CA ALA A 52 -15.61 2.30 7.15
C ALA A 52 -15.66 2.53 8.67
N GLU A 53 -14.83 1.83 9.44
CA GLU A 53 -14.71 2.02 10.89
C GLU A 53 -14.25 3.44 11.23
N ARG A 54 -13.21 3.94 10.55
CA ARG A 54 -12.73 5.31 10.73
C ARG A 54 -13.85 6.32 10.44
N ALA A 55 -14.58 6.16 9.34
CA ALA A 55 -15.69 7.04 9.00
C ALA A 55 -16.83 6.95 10.04
N HIS A 56 -17.06 5.77 10.60
CA HIS A 56 -18.05 5.55 11.65
C HIS A 56 -17.67 6.21 12.98
N LEU A 57 -16.38 6.15 13.36
CA LEU A 57 -15.84 6.80 14.56
C LEU A 57 -15.73 8.31 14.42
N ALA A 58 -15.39 8.81 13.22
CA ALA A 58 -15.25 10.23 12.94
C ALA A 58 -16.59 10.99 12.85
N ARG A 59 -17.73 10.31 13.07
CA ARG A 59 -19.04 10.98 13.06
C ARG A 59 -19.09 12.07 14.15
N PRO A 60 -19.58 13.28 13.83
CA PRO A 60 -19.66 14.39 14.78
C PRO A 60 -20.32 13.99 16.11
N ASP A 61 -21.45 13.28 16.04
CA ASP A 61 -22.21 12.81 17.21
C ASP A 61 -21.39 11.96 18.18
N ARG A 62 -20.33 11.30 17.70
CA ARG A 62 -19.43 10.46 18.51
C ARG A 62 -18.15 11.15 18.94
N MET A 63 -17.68 12.09 18.12
CA MET A 63 -16.52 12.91 18.43
C MET A 63 -16.85 13.99 19.47
N GLU A 64 -18.08 14.50 19.48
CA GLU A 64 -18.50 15.62 20.32
C GLU A 64 -18.31 15.36 21.82
N PRO A 65 -18.74 14.22 22.40
CA PRO A 65 -18.54 13.97 23.83
C PRO A 65 -17.06 13.98 24.24
N ALA A 66 -16.18 13.35 23.43
CA ALA A 66 -14.74 13.32 23.69
C ALA A 66 -14.10 14.71 23.50
N ALA A 67 -14.50 15.45 22.47
CA ALA A 67 -14.03 16.81 22.23
C ALA A 67 -14.41 17.75 23.38
N ARG A 68 -15.64 17.63 23.90
CA ARG A 68 -16.12 18.40 25.05
C ARG A 68 -15.33 18.09 26.33
N LEU A 69 -15.04 16.82 26.59
CA LEU A 69 -14.19 16.42 27.73
C LEU A 69 -12.78 17.01 27.64
N LEU A 70 -12.27 17.21 26.42
CA LEU A 70 -10.99 17.87 26.15
C LEU A 70 -11.08 19.41 26.16
N GLY A 71 -12.23 19.99 26.52
CA GLY A 71 -12.45 21.43 26.55
C GLY A 71 -12.57 22.08 25.16
N MET A 72 -12.73 21.29 24.11
CA MET A 72 -12.89 21.79 22.74
C MET A 72 -14.31 22.31 22.51
N ALA A 73 -14.41 23.40 21.75
CA ALA A 73 -15.67 24.01 21.34
C ALA A 73 -15.72 24.10 19.80
N PRO A 74 -16.92 24.17 19.20
CA PRO A 74 -17.06 24.41 17.77
C PRO A 74 -16.26 25.65 17.36
N PRO A 75 -15.55 25.59 16.22
CA PRO A 75 -14.80 26.74 15.73
C PRO A 75 -15.76 27.90 15.45
N ARG A 76 -15.39 29.10 15.88
CA ARG A 76 -16.14 30.33 15.60
C ARG A 76 -16.04 30.65 14.11
N PRO A 77 -17.04 31.34 13.51
CA PRO A 77 -17.01 31.73 12.10
C PRO A 77 -15.72 32.48 11.69
N THR A 78 -15.16 33.27 12.60
CA THR A 78 -13.90 34.00 12.41
C THR A 78 -12.66 33.10 12.35
N GLN A 79 -12.71 31.89 12.94
CA GLN A 79 -11.61 30.92 12.92
C GLN A 79 -11.60 30.07 11.65
N LEU A 80 -12.71 30.03 10.90
CA LEU A 80 -12.86 29.28 9.65
C LEU A 80 -12.36 30.07 8.42
N THR A 81 -12.21 31.40 8.52
CA THR A 81 -11.79 32.32 7.43
C THR A 81 -10.27 32.30 7.14
N GLY A 82 -9.54 31.28 7.58
CA GLY A 82 -8.20 31.00 7.05
C GLY A 82 -7.10 32.00 7.44
N LYS A 83 -7.14 32.58 8.64
CA LYS A 83 -5.91 33.11 9.25
C LYS A 83 -5.43 32.09 10.28
N ILE A 84 -4.70 31.08 9.82
CA ILE A 84 -3.88 30.25 10.70
C ILE A 84 -2.73 31.16 11.14
N GLU A 85 -2.95 31.93 12.20
CA GLU A 85 -1.84 32.47 12.97
C GLU A 85 -1.23 31.27 13.69
N THR A 86 -0.20 30.69 13.07
CA THR A 86 0.75 29.81 13.74
C THR A 86 1.23 30.51 14.99
N GLY A 87 0.61 30.16 16.11
CA GLY A 87 0.90 30.67 17.44
C GLY A 87 2.35 30.35 17.77
N SER A 88 3.18 31.37 17.56
CA SER A 88 4.46 31.62 18.19
C SER A 88 4.62 30.82 19.48
N THR A 89 5.49 29.82 19.44
CA THR A 89 6.29 29.38 20.58
C THR A 89 7.05 30.59 21.09
N LYS A 90 6.43 31.38 21.97
CA LYS A 90 7.18 32.28 22.85
C LYS A 90 7.66 31.41 24.00
N GLU A 91 8.78 30.74 23.76
CA GLU A 91 9.62 30.24 24.85
C GLU A 91 9.92 31.41 25.78
N HIS A 92 9.68 31.18 27.06
CA HIS A 92 10.12 32.03 28.14
C HIS A 92 11.65 32.14 28.10
N ALA A 93 12.17 33.27 27.60
CA ALA A 93 13.53 33.72 27.87
C ALA A 93 13.45 35.20 28.28
N GLY A 94 13.43 35.40 29.59
CA GLY A 94 13.33 36.71 30.23
C GLY A 94 13.49 36.58 31.74
N GLN A 95 14.69 36.16 32.15
CA GLN A 95 15.34 36.60 33.39
C GLN A 95 16.71 37.14 32.99
#